data_AF-A0AAW2PM77-F1
#
_entry.id   AF-A0AAW2PM77-F1
#
_cell.length_a   1.000
_cell.length_b   1.000
_cell.length_c   1.000
_cell.angle_alpha   90.00
_cell.angle_beta   90.00
_cell.angle_gamma   90.00
#
_symmetry.space_group_name_H-M   'P 1'
#
loop_
_entity.id
_entity.type
_entity.pdbx_description
1 polymer ?
#
loop_
_entity_poly.entity_id
_entity_poly.type
_entity_poly.pdbx_seq_one_letter_code
_entity_poly.pdbx_strand_id
1 'polypeptide(L)'
;MTSLRFFLPIFALAHAVFQFAVATSDAAYPSAYGLDQSCTATTVSASSADDLVPVRREVYGGGRIIDISHRYHSEMPSWESSDGLGHFLWLAKSMKNGSIANNSEMKLPTHTGTHVDAPGHVFDHYFDAGFDIDTLDLDVLNGMQ
;
A
#
# COMPACT_ATOMS: atom_id res chain seq x y z
N MET A 1 64.26 -1.59 38.15
CA MET A 1 63.07 -1.48 39.00
C MET A 1 61.87 -1.14 38.11
N THR A 2 61.03 -2.14 37.90
CA THR A 2 59.63 -2.17 37.39
C THR A 2 59.25 -1.36 36.14
N SER A 3 59.24 -2.06 35.00
CA SER A 3 58.42 -1.74 33.82
C SER A 3 56.99 -2.23 34.07
N LEU A 4 56.02 -1.31 34.07
CA LEU A 4 54.60 -1.62 34.20
C LEU A 4 54.03 -1.89 32.79
N ARG A 5 53.85 -3.16 32.45
CA ARG A 5 53.19 -3.57 31.20
C ARG A 5 51.68 -3.54 31.42
N PHE A 6 51.01 -2.53 30.87
CA PHE A 6 49.55 -2.53 30.76
C PHE A 6 49.15 -3.51 29.64
N PHE A 7 48.57 -4.65 30.00
CA PHE A 7 47.83 -5.49 29.07
C PHE A 7 46.42 -4.90 28.94
N LEU A 8 46.09 -4.34 27.77
CA LEU A 8 44.71 -4.05 27.37
C LEU A 8 44.02 -5.37 27.00
N PRO A 9 42.87 -5.74 27.57
CA PRO A 9 42.03 -6.76 26.97
C PRO A 9 41.26 -6.13 25.79
N ILE A 10 41.51 -6.63 24.58
CA ILE A 10 40.73 -6.33 23.38
C ILE A 10 39.34 -6.95 23.57
N PHE A 11 38.33 -6.14 23.88
CA PHE A 11 36.93 -6.55 23.80
C PHE A 11 36.54 -6.62 22.32
N ALA A 12 36.61 -7.81 21.73
CA ALA A 12 36.04 -8.07 20.41
C ALA A 12 34.52 -8.18 20.56
N LEU A 13 33.81 -7.06 20.38
CA LEU A 13 32.35 -7.02 20.29
C LEU A 13 31.95 -7.62 18.94
N ALA A 14 31.62 -8.91 18.93
CA ALA A 14 31.04 -9.59 17.79
C ALA A 14 29.68 -8.95 17.48
N HIS A 15 29.65 -8.02 16.52
CA HIS A 15 28.42 -7.51 15.96
C HIS A 15 27.80 -8.63 15.11
N ALA A 16 26.88 -9.38 15.71
CA ALA A 16 25.96 -10.21 14.95
C ALA A 16 25.10 -9.27 14.11
N VAL A 17 25.51 -9.04 12.86
CA VAL A 17 24.69 -8.40 11.85
C VAL A 17 23.56 -9.38 11.54
N PHE A 18 22.45 -9.28 12.26
CA PHE A 18 21.19 -9.86 11.81
C PHE A 18 20.82 -9.11 10.53
N GLN A 19 21.15 -9.69 9.38
CA GLN A 19 20.59 -9.28 8.11
C GLN A 19 19.10 -9.62 8.17
N PHE A 20 18.28 -8.67 8.59
CA PHE A 20 16.87 -8.69 8.20
C PHE A 20 16.86 -8.53 6.69
N ALA A 21 16.71 -9.64 5.98
CA ALA A 21 16.30 -9.61 4.59
C ALA A 21 14.89 -9.00 4.59
N VAL A 22 14.80 -7.70 4.35
CA VAL A 22 13.56 -7.08 3.91
C VAL A 22 13.29 -7.70 2.55
N ALA A 23 12.43 -8.71 2.50
CA ALA A 23 11.87 -9.19 1.26
C ALA A 23 11.16 -7.97 0.64
N THR A 24 11.70 -7.44 -0.44
CA THR A 24 11.04 -6.39 -1.20
C THR A 24 9.74 -6.98 -1.72
N SER A 25 8.61 -6.47 -1.21
CA SER A 25 7.26 -7.00 -1.42
C SER A 25 6.75 -6.91 -2.86
N ASP A 26 7.57 -6.37 -3.75
CA ASP A 26 7.18 -6.01 -5.11
C ASP A 26 6.88 -7.22 -6.01
N ALA A 27 7.49 -8.39 -5.72
CA ALA A 27 7.25 -9.61 -6.49
C ALA A 27 5.91 -10.30 -6.17
N ALA A 28 5.22 -9.89 -5.09
CA ALA A 28 3.97 -10.53 -4.66
C ALA A 28 2.73 -9.98 -5.37
N TYR A 29 2.80 -8.75 -5.90
CA TYR A 29 1.67 -8.07 -6.51
C TYR A 29 1.90 -7.86 -8.01
N PRO A 30 0.86 -7.95 -8.85
CA PRO A 30 0.96 -7.61 -10.27
C PRO A 30 1.36 -6.14 -10.44
N SER A 31 2.13 -5.82 -11.49
CA SER A 31 2.58 -4.45 -11.76
C SER A 31 1.41 -3.46 -11.83
N ALA A 32 1.70 -2.19 -11.48
CA ALA A 32 0.71 -1.13 -11.34
C ALA A 32 -0.01 -0.76 -12.65
N TYR A 33 0.69 -0.87 -13.79
CA TYR A 33 0.26 -0.33 -15.08
C TYR A 33 0.35 -1.36 -16.21
N GLY A 34 -0.80 -1.67 -16.81
CA GLY A 34 -0.92 -2.34 -18.10
C GLY A 34 -1.41 -1.32 -19.13
N LEU A 35 -0.49 -0.53 -19.70
CA LEU A 35 -0.80 0.47 -20.73
C LEU A 35 -0.94 -0.12 -22.14
N ASP A 36 -0.98 -1.44 -22.31
CA ASP A 36 -1.06 -2.10 -23.61
C ASP A 36 -2.32 -2.97 -23.82
N GLN A 37 -3.18 -3.12 -22.83
CA GLN A 37 -4.39 -3.93 -22.98
C GLN A 37 -5.55 -3.11 -23.54
N SER A 38 -5.60 -3.08 -24.88
CA SER A 38 -6.79 -2.77 -25.67
C SER A 38 -8.04 -3.32 -24.98
N CYS A 39 -9.07 -2.47 -24.91
CA CYS A 39 -10.37 -2.71 -24.28
C CYS A 39 -11.16 -3.84 -24.96
N THR A 40 -10.65 -5.06 -25.01
CA THR A 40 -11.43 -6.24 -25.36
C THR A 40 -11.96 -6.85 -24.09
N ALA A 41 -13.27 -6.71 -23.90
CA ALA A 41 -14.04 -7.35 -22.86
C ALA A 41 -14.04 -8.88 -23.07
N THR A 42 -12.93 -9.54 -22.76
CA THR A 42 -12.88 -11.00 -22.76
C THR A 42 -13.41 -11.48 -21.41
N THR A 43 -14.65 -11.94 -21.41
CA THR A 43 -15.15 -12.88 -20.39
C THR A 43 -14.14 -14.01 -20.25
N VAL A 44 -13.80 -14.37 -19.01
CA VAL A 44 -12.84 -15.41 -18.66
C VAL A 44 -13.09 -16.69 -19.47
N SER A 45 -12.38 -16.85 -20.59
CA SER A 45 -12.20 -18.13 -21.26
C SER A 45 -10.81 -18.60 -20.90
N ALA A 46 -10.70 -19.20 -19.72
CA ALA A 46 -9.44 -19.76 -19.22
C ALA A 46 -9.11 -21.01 -20.04
N SER A 47 -8.15 -20.91 -20.96
CA SER A 47 -7.57 -22.08 -21.64
C SER A 47 -6.22 -22.54 -21.05
N SER A 48 -5.69 -21.84 -20.05
CA SER A 48 -4.52 -22.26 -19.26
C SER A 48 -4.41 -21.39 -18.01
N ALA A 49 -3.93 -21.95 -16.90
CA ALA A 49 -3.72 -21.21 -15.65
C ALA A 49 -2.63 -20.13 -15.75
N ASP A 50 -1.83 -20.15 -16.81
CA ASP A 50 -0.66 -19.27 -16.99
C ASP A 50 -1.01 -17.82 -17.39
N ASP A 51 -2.24 -17.53 -17.84
CA ASP A 51 -2.63 -16.19 -18.33
C ASP A 51 -3.83 -15.58 -17.56
N LEU A 52 -3.86 -15.73 -16.24
CA LEU A 52 -4.87 -15.08 -15.40
C LEU A 52 -4.55 -13.59 -15.20
N VAL A 53 -4.91 -12.76 -16.19
CA VAL A 53 -4.83 -11.28 -16.08
C VAL A 53 -6.21 -10.71 -15.76
N PRO A 54 -6.38 -9.98 -14.65
CA PRO A 54 -7.65 -9.35 -14.33
C PRO A 54 -7.94 -8.20 -15.29
N VAL A 55 -9.16 -8.17 -15.85
CA VAL A 55 -9.62 -7.03 -16.67
C VAL A 55 -9.78 -5.81 -15.76
N ARG A 56 -9.05 -4.74 -16.07
CA ARG A 56 -9.23 -3.41 -15.45
C ARG A 56 -10.18 -2.59 -16.32
N ARG A 57 -11.22 -2.02 -15.72
CA ARG A 57 -12.21 -1.20 -16.41
C ARG A 57 -12.65 -0.07 -15.50
N GLU A 58 -12.88 1.11 -16.04
CA GLU A 58 -13.39 2.25 -15.28
C GLU A 58 -14.92 2.33 -15.37
N VAL A 59 -15.52 1.89 -16.47
CA VAL A 59 -16.96 2.05 -16.75
C VAL A 59 -17.73 0.73 -16.65
N TYR A 60 -18.75 0.69 -15.80
CA TYR A 60 -19.57 -0.49 -15.52
C TYR A 60 -21.06 -0.24 -15.77
N GLY A 61 -21.84 -1.32 -15.78
CA GLY A 61 -23.31 -1.25 -15.82
C GLY A 61 -23.90 -0.53 -17.04
N GLY A 62 -23.21 -0.54 -18.19
CA GLY A 62 -23.64 0.15 -19.40
C GLY A 62 -23.41 1.66 -19.41
N GLY A 63 -22.42 2.16 -18.64
CA GLY A 63 -22.13 3.60 -18.53
C GLY A 63 -22.67 4.26 -17.26
N ARG A 64 -23.42 3.52 -16.45
CA ARG A 64 -24.09 4.04 -15.24
C ARG A 64 -23.16 4.15 -14.03
N ILE A 65 -22.10 3.37 -13.98
CA ILE A 65 -21.14 3.36 -12.86
C ILE A 65 -19.77 3.66 -13.45
N ILE A 66 -19.11 4.70 -12.93
CA ILE A 66 -17.77 5.11 -13.34
C ILE A 66 -16.90 5.07 -12.09
N ASP A 67 -15.88 4.22 -12.09
CA ASP A 67 -14.85 4.20 -11.06
C ASP A 67 -13.94 5.42 -11.25
N ILE A 68 -13.88 6.26 -10.21
CA ILE A 68 -13.08 7.49 -10.17
C ILE A 68 -11.85 7.33 -9.25
N SER A 69 -11.56 6.10 -8.85
CA SER A 69 -10.50 5.78 -7.90
C SER A 69 -9.20 5.49 -8.63
N HIS A 70 -8.12 6.18 -8.26
CA HIS A 70 -6.79 5.78 -8.69
C HIS A 70 -6.33 4.55 -7.91
N ARG A 71 -5.75 3.58 -8.61
CA ARG A 71 -5.11 2.42 -7.98
C ARG A 71 -3.96 2.89 -7.09
N TYR A 72 -3.84 2.33 -5.88
CA TYR A 72 -2.62 2.48 -5.08
C TYR A 72 -1.46 1.69 -5.68
N HIS A 73 -0.32 2.36 -5.85
CA HIS A 73 0.95 1.76 -6.22
C HIS A 73 2.12 2.57 -5.65
N SER A 74 3.30 1.97 -5.57
CA SER A 74 4.47 2.53 -4.88
C SER A 74 4.95 3.85 -5.46
N GLU A 75 4.81 4.03 -6.78
CA GLU A 75 5.26 5.22 -7.51
C GLU A 75 4.19 6.32 -7.59
N MET A 76 3.01 6.12 -6.99
CA MET A 76 1.96 7.12 -7.11
C MET A 76 2.38 8.42 -6.41
N PRO A 77 1.97 9.59 -6.93
CA PRO A 77 2.29 10.86 -6.29
C PRO A 77 1.85 10.87 -4.82
N SER A 78 2.72 11.41 -3.98
CA SER A 78 2.47 11.61 -2.55
C SER A 78 2.68 13.08 -2.22
N TRP A 79 1.84 13.64 -1.35
CA TRP A 79 1.90 15.05 -1.01
C TRP A 79 3.28 15.42 -0.44
N GLU A 80 3.87 16.52 -0.93
CA GLU A 80 5.20 17.02 -0.53
C GLU A 80 6.37 16.04 -0.67
N SER A 81 6.20 14.93 -1.40
CA SER A 81 7.23 13.92 -1.62
C SER A 81 7.54 13.76 -3.11
N SER A 82 8.84 13.77 -3.45
CA SER A 82 9.32 13.38 -4.78
C SER A 82 9.38 11.86 -4.99
N ASP A 83 9.32 11.10 -3.91
CA ASP A 83 9.65 9.68 -3.89
C ASP A 83 8.41 8.79 -4.11
N GLY A 84 7.25 9.42 -4.28
CA GLY A 84 5.96 8.75 -4.34
C GLY A 84 5.57 8.17 -2.98
N LEU A 85 4.84 7.05 -3.02
CA LEU A 85 4.31 6.38 -1.85
C LEU A 85 5.27 5.36 -1.23
N GLY A 86 6.20 4.83 -2.02
CA GLY A 86 7.20 3.86 -1.60
C GLY A 86 6.60 2.52 -1.15
N HIS A 87 7.21 1.91 -0.15
CA HIS A 87 6.76 0.63 0.40
C HIS A 87 5.55 0.82 1.33
N PHE A 88 4.36 0.67 0.77
CA PHE A 88 3.10 0.86 1.50
C PHE A 88 2.30 -0.41 1.73
N LEU A 89 2.56 -1.47 0.95
CA LEU A 89 1.81 -2.73 0.95
C LEU A 89 2.80 -3.91 0.94
N TRP A 90 2.56 -4.89 1.81
CA TRP A 90 3.36 -6.10 1.87
C TRP A 90 2.49 -7.32 2.17
N LEU A 91 3.03 -8.51 1.90
CA LEU A 91 2.35 -9.77 2.14
C LEU A 91 2.84 -10.37 3.46
N ALA A 92 2.06 -10.18 4.54
CA ALA A 92 2.38 -10.67 5.87
C ALA A 92 2.28 -12.20 5.98
N LYS A 93 1.33 -12.83 5.26
CA LYS A 93 1.24 -14.30 5.11
C LYS A 93 0.93 -14.66 3.67
N SER A 94 1.50 -15.77 3.18
CA SER A 94 1.33 -16.21 1.79
C SER A 94 0.92 -17.68 1.72
N MET A 95 0.00 -18.00 0.80
CA MET A 95 -0.31 -19.39 0.45
C MET A 95 0.88 -20.11 -0.16
N LYS A 96 1.74 -19.39 -0.90
CA LYS A 96 3.00 -19.94 -1.41
C LYS A 96 3.94 -20.38 -0.28
N ASN A 97 3.80 -19.78 0.90
CA ASN A 97 4.57 -20.10 2.11
C ASN A 97 3.72 -20.90 3.13
N GLY A 98 2.72 -21.65 2.69
CA GLY A 98 1.96 -22.58 3.52
C GLY A 98 0.84 -21.96 4.37
N SER A 99 0.51 -20.68 4.17
CA SER A 99 -0.69 -20.11 4.77
C SER A 99 -1.95 -20.60 4.06
N ILE A 100 -3.09 -20.59 4.75
CA ILE A 100 -4.40 -20.91 4.14
C ILE A 100 -4.96 -19.75 3.30
N ALA A 101 -4.35 -18.56 3.37
CA ALA A 101 -4.73 -17.36 2.64
C ALA A 101 -3.51 -16.46 2.38
N ASN A 102 -3.65 -15.56 1.41
CA ASN A 102 -2.70 -14.45 1.22
C ASN A 102 -3.19 -13.28 2.07
N ASN A 103 -2.44 -12.90 3.11
CA ASN A 103 -2.78 -11.81 4.01
C ASN A 103 -1.84 -10.65 3.78
N SER A 104 -2.39 -9.55 3.28
CA SER A 104 -1.67 -8.31 3.04
C SER A 104 -1.80 -7.37 4.22
N GLU A 105 -0.76 -6.59 4.47
CA GLU A 105 -0.75 -5.47 5.40
C GLU A 105 -0.32 -4.21 4.65
N MET A 106 -0.81 -3.07 5.10
CA MET A 106 -0.51 -1.78 4.50
C MET A 106 -0.35 -0.69 5.53
N LYS A 107 0.39 0.36 5.17
CA LYS A 107 0.55 1.59 5.94
C LYS A 107 0.49 2.79 5.00
N LEU A 108 -0.49 3.66 5.20
CA LEU A 108 -0.72 4.86 4.40
C LEU A 108 -1.07 6.06 5.28
N PRO A 109 -0.65 7.28 4.91
CA PRO A 109 -1.33 8.50 5.33
C PRO A 109 -2.80 8.48 4.88
N THR A 110 -3.69 9.06 5.68
CA THR A 110 -5.13 9.18 5.35
C THR A 110 -5.38 9.96 4.06
N HIS A 111 -4.47 10.88 3.71
CA HIS A 111 -4.52 11.72 2.51
C HIS A 111 -3.72 11.11 1.35
N THR A 112 -3.95 9.83 1.04
CA THR A 112 -3.30 9.15 -0.10
C THR A 112 -4.32 8.83 -1.19
N GLY A 113 -3.97 9.08 -2.45
CA GLY A 113 -4.82 8.70 -3.59
C GLY A 113 -6.17 9.41 -3.63
N THR A 114 -7.17 8.79 -4.25
CA THR A 114 -8.55 9.29 -4.21
C THR A 114 -9.12 9.09 -2.81
N HIS A 115 -9.43 10.17 -2.08
CA HIS A 115 -9.83 10.15 -0.67
C HIS A 115 -10.87 11.22 -0.32
N VAL A 116 -11.33 11.22 0.93
CA VAL A 116 -12.28 12.19 1.51
C VAL A 116 -11.66 12.80 2.76
N ASP A 117 -11.74 14.12 2.89
CA ASP A 117 -11.29 14.86 4.07
C ASP A 117 -12.47 15.23 4.97
N ALA A 118 -12.36 14.94 6.27
CA ALA A 118 -13.33 15.35 7.28
C ALA A 118 -13.05 16.79 7.75
N PRO A 119 -14.03 17.51 8.33
CA PRO A 119 -13.82 18.88 8.85
C PRO A 119 -12.68 18.99 9.86
N GLY A 120 -12.48 17.97 10.71
CA GLY A 120 -11.36 17.89 11.65
C GLY A 120 -9.99 17.89 10.99
N HIS A 121 -9.87 17.62 9.69
CA HIS A 121 -8.60 17.72 8.95
C HIS A 121 -8.03 19.15 8.94
N VAL A 122 -8.89 20.16 8.82
CA VAL A 122 -8.49 21.56 8.59
C VAL A 122 -8.70 22.43 9.82
N PHE A 123 -9.68 22.10 10.66
CA PHE A 123 -10.09 22.94 11.79
C PHE A 123 -9.87 22.23 13.13
N ASP A 124 -8.93 22.76 13.91
CA ASP A 124 -8.49 22.20 15.21
C ASP A 124 -9.65 21.99 16.20
N HIS A 125 -10.55 22.96 16.32
CA HIS A 125 -11.72 22.84 17.21
C HIS A 125 -12.72 21.76 16.76
N TYR A 126 -12.74 21.40 15.46
CA TYR A 126 -13.53 20.27 14.97
C TYR A 126 -12.83 18.94 15.20
N PHE A 127 -11.50 18.91 15.11
CA PHE A 127 -10.72 17.74 15.51
C PHE A 127 -10.92 17.40 16.99
N ASP A 128 -10.78 18.39 17.87
CA ASP A 128 -11.00 18.22 19.32
C ASP A 128 -12.44 17.79 19.67
N ALA A 129 -13.41 18.21 18.86
CA ALA A 129 -14.81 17.84 19.03
C ALA A 129 -15.19 16.50 18.35
N GLY A 130 -14.25 15.84 17.67
CA GLY A 130 -14.43 14.53 17.06
C GLY A 130 -15.20 14.54 15.74
N PHE A 131 -15.14 15.62 14.95
CA PHE A 131 -15.72 15.67 13.60
C PHE A 131 -14.83 14.94 12.58
N ASP A 132 -14.68 13.64 12.80
CA ASP A 132 -13.89 12.70 12.02
C ASP A 132 -14.73 12.03 10.91
N ILE A 133 -14.08 11.26 10.03
CA ILE A 133 -14.72 10.64 8.86
C ILE A 133 -15.90 9.72 9.24
N ASP A 134 -15.86 9.11 10.42
CA ASP A 134 -16.89 8.21 10.96
C ASP A 134 -18.10 8.96 11.58
N THR A 135 -18.06 10.29 11.58
CA THR A 135 -19.16 11.15 12.03
C THR A 135 -19.93 11.84 10.90
N LEU A 136 -19.47 11.69 9.65
CA LEU A 136 -20.15 12.28 8.50
C LEU A 136 -21.52 11.65 8.26
N ASP A 137 -22.50 12.49 7.93
CA ASP A 137 -23.80 12.03 7.43
C ASP A 137 -23.61 11.32 6.09
N LEU A 138 -24.09 10.08 5.98
CA LEU A 138 -23.93 9.27 4.78
C LEU A 138 -24.66 9.85 3.57
N ASP A 139 -25.68 10.69 3.77
CA ASP A 139 -26.35 11.39 2.67
C ASP A 139 -25.41 12.39 1.97
N VAL A 140 -24.45 12.97 2.70
CA VAL A 140 -23.41 13.85 2.12
C VAL A 140 -22.50 13.07 1.17
N LEU A 141 -22.26 11.78 1.42
CA LEU A 141 -21.37 10.94 0.61
C LEU A 141 -22.03 10.43 -0.67
N ASN A 142 -23.35 10.54 -0.82
CA ASN A 142 -24.10 9.95 -1.94
C ASN A 142 -24.64 10.98 -2.95
N GLY A 143 -24.36 12.27 -2.76
CA GLY A 143 -24.86 13.33 -3.63
C GLY A 143 -26.40 13.48 -3.57
N MET A 144 -26.92 14.60 -4.04
CA MET A 144 -28.38 14.76 -4.15
C MET A 144 -28.92 13.96 -5.35
N GLN A 145 -30.03 13.24 -5.14
CA GLN A 145 -30.79 12.57 -6.19
C GLN A 145 -31.60 13.55 -7.03
#